data_AF-A0A974DGW0-F1
#
_entry.id   AF-A0A974DGW0-F1
#
_cell.length_a   1.000
_cell.length_b   1.000
_cell.length_c   1.000
_cell.angle_alpha   90.00
_cell.angle_beta   90.00
_cell.angle_gamma   90.00
#
_symmetry.space_group_name_H-M   'P 1'
#
loop_
_entity.id
_entity.type
_entity.pdbx_description
1 polymer ?
#
loop_
_entity_poly.entity_id
_entity_poly.type
_entity_poly.pdbx_seq_one_letter_code
_entity_poly.pdbx_strand_id
1 'polypeptide(L)'
;MYTMKLDGRISNVFLTKCKKIFTPNKGYVFVIKVVRENSKEFTLIQRSFEEFQELHSKLRILFPSAQLPSFPSRFAIGRSRGETAAERRKEELNRYVCHLFYSDYGVDECDLVYTFFHSFLRDEKNPSNTTTTDTTWSVAKGAVGGEVKLSISYKNENLLIMVMHIRGLPLQNNNEPDPYVKTYLLPDSQKTTKRKTKVARKTCNPTYNEMLVYEGIPKKDLHQREIRLSVLSEEGFRENILLGEVSIRLQDLDLSKGKLCWFKLGSTMQTAV
;
A
#
# COMPACT_ATOMS: atom_id res chain seq x y z
N MET A 1 -3.85 -1.04 9.85
CA MET A 1 -3.14 -2.32 9.79
C MET A 1 -4.17 -3.43 9.92
N TYR A 2 -4.08 -4.47 9.09
CA TYR A 2 -4.92 -5.66 9.21
C TYR A 2 -4.23 -6.63 10.16
N THR A 3 -5.01 -7.34 10.97
CA THR A 3 -4.47 -8.11 12.11
C THR A 3 -5.22 -9.42 12.26
N MET A 4 -4.60 -10.41 12.89
CA MET A 4 -5.25 -11.69 13.19
C MET A 4 -6.58 -11.54 13.92
N LYS A 5 -6.66 -10.56 14.84
CA LYS A 5 -7.87 -10.30 15.64
C LYS A 5 -9.01 -9.70 14.83
N LEU A 6 -8.69 -8.87 13.82
CA LEU A 6 -9.70 -8.20 12.99
C LEU A 6 -10.16 -9.08 11.83
N ASP A 7 -9.23 -9.80 11.21
CA ASP A 7 -9.44 -10.48 9.94
C ASP A 7 -9.59 -12.00 10.09
N GLY A 8 -9.46 -12.53 11.31
CA GLY A 8 -9.43 -13.97 11.60
C GLY A 8 -8.11 -14.63 11.17
N ARG A 9 -7.74 -15.72 11.86
CA ARG A 9 -6.48 -16.43 11.61
C ARG A 9 -6.43 -16.98 10.19
N ILE A 10 -5.32 -16.72 9.50
CA ILE A 10 -5.05 -17.32 8.19
C ILE A 10 -4.61 -18.77 8.42
N SER A 11 -5.37 -19.72 7.88
CA SER A 11 -5.07 -21.15 8.01
C SER A 11 -4.23 -21.68 6.87
N ASN A 12 -4.39 -21.12 5.67
CA ASN A 12 -3.65 -21.61 4.50
C ASN A 12 -3.47 -20.51 3.45
N VAL A 13 -2.30 -20.50 2.81
CA VAL A 13 -1.94 -19.58 1.74
C VAL A 13 -1.15 -20.28 0.64
N PHE A 14 -1.56 -20.08 -0.60
CA PHE A 14 -0.84 -20.65 -1.74
C PHE A 14 -1.00 -19.83 -3.02
N LEU A 15 0.07 -19.75 -3.80
CA LEU A 15 0.10 -19.08 -5.09
C LEU A 15 -0.43 -20.01 -6.17
N THR A 16 -1.58 -19.67 -6.73
CA THR A 16 -2.30 -20.48 -7.72
C THR A 16 -1.84 -20.23 -9.14
N LYS A 17 -1.64 -18.96 -9.52
CA LYS A 17 -1.40 -18.53 -10.91
C LYS A 17 -0.46 -17.34 -10.96
N CYS A 18 0.30 -17.18 -12.04
CA CYS A 18 0.86 -15.88 -12.40
C CYS A 18 0.04 -15.28 -13.55
N LYS A 19 -0.14 -13.96 -13.54
CA LYS A 19 -0.87 -13.23 -14.58
C LYS A 19 0.05 -12.15 -15.12
N LYS A 20 0.21 -12.13 -16.45
CA LYS A 20 0.90 -11.03 -17.11
C LYS A 20 0.04 -9.79 -17.02
N ILE A 21 0.59 -8.73 -16.44
CA ILE A 21 -0.04 -7.42 -16.40
C ILE A 21 0.68 -6.51 -17.38
N PHE A 22 -0.11 -5.76 -18.14
CA PHE A 22 0.40 -4.75 -19.08
C PHE A 22 0.22 -3.36 -18.51
N THR A 23 -0.78 -3.21 -17.63
CA THR A 23 -1.00 -2.04 -16.83
C THR A 23 -0.95 -2.42 -15.34
N PRO A 24 -0.23 -1.65 -14.52
CA PRO A 24 0.27 -0.34 -14.90
C PRO A 24 1.82 -0.34 -15.06
N ASN A 25 2.47 -1.46 -14.72
CA ASN A 25 3.82 -1.86 -15.14
C ASN A 25 3.73 -3.16 -15.96
N LYS A 26 4.46 -3.26 -17.08
CA LYS A 26 4.60 -4.53 -17.81
C LYS A 26 5.35 -5.52 -16.92
N GLY A 27 4.67 -6.58 -16.47
CA GLY A 27 5.22 -7.52 -15.50
C GLY A 27 4.29 -8.68 -15.23
N TYR A 28 4.49 -9.34 -14.10
CA TYR A 28 3.64 -10.41 -13.62
C TYR A 28 3.14 -10.11 -12.20
N VAL A 29 1.87 -10.40 -11.96
CA VAL A 29 1.30 -10.51 -10.62
C VAL A 29 1.00 -11.96 -10.30
N PHE A 30 1.08 -12.30 -9.03
CA PHE A 30 0.84 -13.64 -8.52
C PHE A 30 -0.52 -13.67 -7.82
N VAL A 31 -1.38 -14.58 -8.24
CA VAL A 31 -2.71 -14.80 -7.65
C VAL A 31 -2.55 -15.75 -6.48
N ILE A 32 -2.86 -15.26 -5.29
CA ILE A 32 -2.71 -15.97 -4.03
C ILE A 32 -4.11 -16.31 -3.53
N LYS A 33 -4.32 -17.58 -3.18
CA LYS A 33 -5.50 -18.03 -2.46
C LYS A 33 -5.21 -17.97 -0.97
N VAL A 34 -6.06 -17.27 -0.23
CA VAL A 34 -5.97 -17.09 1.23
C VAL A 34 -7.21 -17.72 1.86
N VAL A 35 -6.98 -18.66 2.78
CA VAL A 35 -8.02 -19.34 3.56
C VAL A 35 -7.87 -18.92 5.01
N ARG A 36 -8.98 -18.63 5.67
CA ARG A 36 -9.04 -18.22 7.08
C ARG A 36 -9.84 -19.24 7.87
N GLU A 37 -9.47 -19.52 9.11
CA GLU A 37 -10.07 -20.57 9.95
C GLU A 37 -11.59 -20.42 10.09
N ASN A 38 -12.09 -19.20 10.17
CA ASN A 38 -13.51 -18.91 10.39
C ASN A 38 -14.30 -18.63 9.09
N SER A 39 -13.70 -18.87 7.92
CA SER A 39 -14.34 -18.63 6.62
C SER A 39 -14.52 -19.95 5.87
N LYS A 40 -15.76 -20.23 5.42
CA LYS A 40 -16.04 -21.36 4.51
C LYS A 40 -15.53 -21.11 3.09
N GLU A 41 -15.19 -19.86 2.78
CA GLU A 41 -14.71 -19.43 1.48
C GLU A 41 -13.26 -18.97 1.54
N PHE A 42 -12.61 -19.03 0.38
CA PHE A 42 -11.27 -18.48 0.19
C PHE A 42 -11.34 -17.13 -0.51
N THR A 43 -10.35 -16.27 -0.25
CA THR A 43 -10.18 -15.03 -0.99
C THR A 43 -9.04 -15.16 -1.98
N LEU A 44 -9.21 -14.61 -3.18
CA LEU A 44 -8.13 -14.48 -4.16
C LEU A 44 -7.58 -13.06 -4.12
N ILE A 45 -6.28 -12.92 -3.89
CA ILE A 45 -5.60 -11.62 -3.91
C ILE A 45 -4.47 -11.62 -4.94
N GLN A 46 -4.03 -10.45 -5.37
CA GLN A 46 -2.97 -10.29 -6.38
C GLN A 46 -1.82 -9.46 -5.84
N ARG A 47 -0.60 -9.99 -5.95
CA ARG A 47 0.63 -9.30 -5.50
C ARG A 47 1.73 -9.36 -6.54
N SER A 48 2.51 -8.29 -6.71
CA SER A 48 3.71 -8.28 -7.53
C SER A 48 4.92 -8.83 -6.77
N PHE A 49 5.99 -9.17 -7.49
CA PHE A 49 7.25 -9.59 -6.86
C PHE A 49 7.85 -8.51 -5.96
N GLU A 50 7.72 -7.24 -6.36
CA GLU A 50 8.20 -6.09 -5.60
C GLU A 50 7.46 -5.94 -4.28
N GLU A 51 6.15 -6.22 -4.25
CA GLU A 51 5.37 -6.22 -3.00
C GLU A 51 5.85 -7.34 -2.06
N PHE A 52 6.13 -8.54 -2.58
CA PHE A 52 6.74 -9.62 -1.79
C PHE A 52 8.12 -9.24 -1.25
N GLN A 53 8.96 -8.61 -2.07
CA GLN A 53 10.28 -8.14 -1.65
C GLN A 53 10.16 -7.07 -0.56
N GLU A 54 9.18 -6.18 -0.68
CA GLU A 54 8.92 -5.15 0.32
C GLU A 54 8.46 -5.74 1.65
N LEU A 55 7.55 -6.72 1.63
CA LEU A 55 7.18 -7.49 2.82
C LEU A 55 8.42 -8.11 3.46
N HIS A 56 9.25 -8.81 2.69
CA HIS A 56 10.45 -9.46 3.21
C HIS A 56 11.43 -8.47 3.84
N SER A 57 11.70 -7.34 3.18
CA SER A 57 12.56 -6.27 3.72
C SER A 57 12.02 -5.74 5.04
N LYS A 58 10.70 -5.56 5.17
CA LYS A 58 10.08 -5.11 6.43
C LYS A 58 10.13 -6.17 7.52
N LEU A 59 9.92 -7.44 7.19
CA LEU A 59 10.06 -8.54 8.14
C LEU A 59 11.49 -8.67 8.66
N ARG A 60 12.52 -8.45 7.83
CA ARG A 60 13.93 -8.45 8.26
C ARG A 60 14.28 -7.38 9.29
N ILE A 61 13.47 -6.33 9.41
CA ILE A 61 13.63 -5.30 10.44
C ILE A 61 13.04 -5.80 11.78
N LEU A 62 12.03 -6.67 11.74
CA LEU A 62 11.30 -7.15 12.91
C LEU A 62 11.79 -8.49 13.45
N PHE A 63 12.31 -9.37 12.58
CA PHE A 63 12.72 -10.72 12.92
C PHE A 63 14.20 -10.94 12.59
N PRO A 64 14.96 -11.68 13.43
CA PRO A 64 16.30 -12.13 13.11
C PRO A 64 16.36 -12.88 11.77
N SER A 65 17.45 -12.73 11.03
CA SER A 65 17.59 -13.36 9.70
C SER A 65 17.49 -14.89 9.75
N ALA A 66 17.82 -15.53 10.87
CA ALA A 66 17.68 -16.98 11.07
C ALA A 66 16.22 -17.46 11.19
N GLN A 67 15.29 -16.56 11.52
CA GLN A 67 13.86 -16.84 11.67
C GLN A 67 13.07 -16.58 10.38
N LEU A 68 13.72 -16.07 9.34
CA LEU A 68 13.07 -15.74 8.07
C LEU A 68 13.56 -16.67 6.96
N PRO A 69 12.66 -17.13 6.08
CA PRO A 69 13.08 -17.88 4.90
C PRO A 69 13.91 -17.00 3.96
N SER A 70 14.78 -17.64 3.18
CA SER A 70 15.49 -16.96 2.10
C SER A 70 14.49 -16.40 1.08
N PHE A 71 14.73 -15.16 0.65
CA PHE A 71 13.90 -14.52 -0.37
C PHE A 71 14.48 -14.75 -1.77
N PRO A 72 13.63 -15.02 -2.79
CA PRO A 72 14.12 -15.25 -4.14
C PRO A 72 14.91 -14.07 -4.69
N SER A 73 15.98 -14.34 -5.44
CA SER A 73 16.78 -13.27 -6.05
C SER A 73 15.97 -12.48 -7.08
N ARG A 74 16.19 -11.16 -7.09
CA ARG A 74 15.70 -10.26 -8.14
C ARG A 74 16.22 -10.65 -9.52
N PHE A 75 17.43 -11.16 -9.59
CA PHE A 75 18.06 -11.60 -10.83
C PHE A 75 17.72 -13.08 -11.07
N ALA A 76 16.86 -13.35 -12.04
CA ALA A 76 16.71 -14.71 -12.55
C ALA A 76 17.99 -15.07 -13.31
N ILE A 77 18.81 -15.94 -12.74
CA ILE A 77 19.94 -16.54 -13.45
C ILE A 77 19.35 -17.59 -14.40
N GLY A 78 19.27 -17.26 -15.68
CA GLY A 78 18.74 -18.13 -16.72
C GLY A 78 18.14 -17.34 -17.88
N ARG A 79 18.47 -17.71 -19.11
CA ARG A 79 18.06 -17.03 -20.36
C ARG A 79 16.56 -17.17 -20.70
N SER A 80 15.70 -17.61 -19.78
CA SER A 80 14.27 -17.72 -20.07
C SER A 80 13.60 -16.35 -19.96
N ARG A 81 13.20 -15.79 -21.10
CA ARG A 81 12.40 -14.56 -21.18
C ARG A 81 10.92 -14.92 -21.07
N GLY A 82 10.15 -14.19 -20.25
CA GLY A 82 8.69 -14.26 -20.25
C GLY A 82 8.08 -15.20 -19.20
N GLU A 83 7.04 -15.93 -19.60
CA GLU A 83 6.08 -16.64 -18.73
C GLU A 83 6.72 -17.76 -17.91
N THR A 84 7.68 -18.50 -18.47
CA THR A 84 8.42 -19.55 -17.75
C THR A 84 9.19 -19.00 -16.55
N ALA A 85 9.78 -17.80 -16.66
CA ALA A 85 10.47 -17.17 -15.54
C ALA A 85 9.48 -16.69 -14.46
N ALA A 86 8.26 -16.30 -14.86
CA ALA A 86 7.21 -15.95 -13.93
C ALA A 86 6.67 -17.18 -13.19
N GLU A 87 6.47 -18.31 -13.86
CA GLU A 87 6.04 -19.56 -13.21
C GLU A 87 7.09 -20.10 -12.23
N ARG A 88 8.37 -20.10 -12.61
CA ARG A 88 9.45 -20.44 -11.66
C ARG A 88 9.44 -19.53 -10.43
N ARG A 89 9.24 -18.23 -10.64
CA ARG A 89 9.13 -17.25 -9.55
C ARG A 89 7.89 -17.47 -8.68
N LYS A 90 6.78 -17.91 -9.26
CA LYS A 90 5.57 -18.31 -8.52
C LYS A 90 5.89 -19.47 -7.56
N GLU A 91 6.62 -20.49 -8.02
CA GLU A 91 7.01 -21.63 -7.18
C GLU A 91 7.96 -21.22 -6.05
N GLU A 92 8.93 -20.35 -6.35
CA GLU A 92 9.85 -19.78 -5.35
C GLU A 92 9.10 -18.96 -4.29
N LEU A 93 8.18 -18.10 -4.72
CA LEU A 93 7.31 -17.33 -3.82
C LEU A 93 6.35 -18.22 -3.04
N ASN A 94 5.84 -19.31 -3.62
CA ASN A 94 4.99 -20.25 -2.91
C ASN A 94 5.75 -20.93 -1.77
N ARG A 95 7.00 -21.37 -2.02
CA ARG A 95 7.87 -21.91 -0.96
C ARG A 95 8.17 -20.88 0.13
N TYR A 96 8.42 -19.63 -0.25
CA TYR A 96 8.63 -18.53 0.68
C TYR A 96 7.43 -18.34 1.60
N VAL A 97 6.22 -18.24 1.04
CA VAL A 97 4.99 -18.05 1.82
C VAL A 97 4.70 -19.24 2.72
N CYS A 98 4.86 -20.49 2.23
CA CYS A 98 4.71 -21.67 3.08
C CYS A 98 5.63 -21.60 4.31
N HIS A 99 6.91 -21.21 4.14
CA HIS A 99 7.81 -21.07 5.29
C HIS A 99 7.39 -19.95 6.24
N LEU A 100 6.82 -18.85 5.76
CA LEU A 100 6.31 -17.80 6.65
C LEU A 100 5.19 -18.32 7.57
N PHE A 101 4.31 -19.20 7.06
CA PHE A 101 3.14 -19.69 7.79
C PHE A 101 3.37 -20.95 8.62
N TYR A 102 4.32 -21.80 8.20
CA TYR A 102 4.55 -23.11 8.82
C TYR A 102 5.91 -23.20 9.52
N SER A 103 6.58 -22.06 9.77
CA SER A 103 7.74 -22.02 10.65
C SER A 103 7.34 -21.67 12.07
N ASP A 104 8.02 -22.26 13.06
CA ASP A 104 7.69 -22.09 14.49
C ASP A 104 8.16 -20.75 15.09
N TYR A 105 8.38 -19.73 14.26
CA TYR A 105 8.94 -18.44 14.68
C TYR A 105 7.89 -17.35 14.91
N GLY A 106 6.59 -17.67 14.77
CA GLY A 106 5.49 -16.72 15.00
C GLY A 106 5.42 -15.58 13.98
N VAL A 107 6.07 -15.73 12.81
CA VAL A 107 6.04 -14.73 11.74
C VAL A 107 4.66 -14.63 11.12
N ASP A 108 3.91 -15.73 11.11
CA ASP A 108 2.54 -15.86 10.61
C ASP A 108 1.54 -14.99 11.39
N GLU A 109 1.84 -14.68 12.65
CA GLU A 109 1.03 -13.81 13.52
C GLU A 109 1.30 -12.31 13.31
N CYS A 110 2.32 -11.94 12.54
CA CYS A 110 2.72 -10.55 12.33
C CYS A 110 1.68 -9.73 11.56
N ASP A 111 1.35 -8.53 12.05
CA ASP A 111 0.41 -7.62 11.39
C ASP A 111 0.83 -7.24 9.94
N LEU A 112 2.13 -7.28 9.63
CA LEU A 112 2.61 -7.08 8.25
C LEU A 112 2.20 -8.23 7.33
N VAL A 113 2.21 -9.46 7.83
CA VAL A 113 1.75 -10.66 7.10
C VAL A 113 0.25 -10.55 6.87
N TYR A 114 -0.54 -10.25 7.91
CA TYR A 114 -1.98 -10.04 7.76
C TYR A 114 -2.32 -8.89 6.81
N THR A 115 -1.59 -7.77 6.89
CA THR A 115 -1.75 -6.64 5.97
C THR A 115 -1.43 -7.02 4.53
N PHE A 116 -0.41 -7.85 4.30
CA PHE A 116 -0.06 -8.32 2.97
C PHE A 116 -1.10 -9.28 2.38
N PHE A 117 -1.66 -10.19 3.19
CA PHE A 117 -2.63 -11.22 2.75
C PHE A 117 -4.12 -10.80 2.88
N HIS A 118 -4.38 -9.54 3.21
CA HIS A 118 -5.74 -8.98 3.19
C HIS A 118 -6.18 -8.61 1.76
N SER A 119 -7.47 -8.74 1.45
CA SER A 119 -8.00 -8.38 0.13
C SER A 119 -8.01 -6.86 -0.07
N PHE A 120 -7.49 -6.36 -1.17
CA PHE A 120 -7.63 -4.93 -1.50
C PHE A 120 -8.72 -4.71 -2.56
N LEU A 121 -9.18 -3.47 -2.72
CA LEU A 121 -10.23 -3.12 -3.71
C LEU A 121 -9.88 -3.57 -5.15
N ARG A 122 -8.59 -3.66 -5.48
CA ARG A 122 -8.13 -4.18 -6.78
C ARG A 122 -8.35 -5.69 -6.97
N ASP A 123 -8.48 -6.42 -5.86
CA ASP A 123 -8.65 -7.87 -5.80
C ASP A 123 -10.14 -8.27 -5.93
N GLU A 124 -11.08 -7.36 -5.64
CA GLU A 124 -12.54 -7.59 -5.75
C GLU A 124 -13.08 -7.69 -7.20
N LYS A 125 -12.23 -7.48 -8.22
CA LYS A 125 -12.62 -7.76 -9.61
C LYS A 125 -12.59 -9.28 -9.86
N ASN A 126 -13.66 -9.97 -9.49
CA ASN A 126 -13.86 -11.38 -9.84
C ASN A 126 -14.15 -11.54 -11.36
N PRO A 127 -13.62 -12.60 -12.02
CA PRO A 127 -13.84 -12.84 -13.44
C PRO A 127 -15.08 -13.72 -13.62
N SER A 128 -16.24 -13.10 -13.79
CA SER A 128 -17.43 -13.74 -14.35
C SER A 128 -18.36 -12.66 -14.90
N ASN A 129 -18.74 -12.83 -16.17
CA ASN A 129 -19.62 -11.98 -16.97
C ASN A 129 -20.75 -11.35 -16.13
N THR A 130 -21.02 -10.04 -16.29
CA THR A 130 -22.09 -9.46 -17.13
C THR A 130 -22.25 -7.98 -16.74
N THR A 131 -22.48 -7.15 -17.75
CA THR A 131 -23.16 -5.84 -17.71
C THR A 131 -22.55 -4.73 -16.84
N THR A 132 -21.90 -3.80 -17.52
CA THR A 132 -21.95 -2.37 -17.24
C THR A 132 -23.34 -1.95 -16.74
N THR A 133 -23.48 -1.74 -15.44
CA THR A 133 -24.53 -0.88 -14.90
C THR A 133 -23.88 0.15 -14.01
N ASP A 134 -24.18 1.39 -14.37
CA ASP A 134 -23.78 2.65 -13.76
C ASP A 134 -23.74 2.63 -12.24
N THR A 135 -22.64 3.15 -11.71
CA THR A 135 -22.71 4.04 -10.55
C THR A 135 -21.79 5.21 -10.84
N THR A 136 -22.40 6.19 -11.50
CA THR A 136 -21.92 7.55 -11.69
C THR A 136 -21.49 8.15 -10.35
N TRP A 137 -20.19 8.27 -10.12
CA TRP A 137 -19.60 9.43 -9.43
C TRP A 137 -18.51 10.00 -10.33
N SER A 138 -18.97 10.61 -11.42
CA SER A 138 -18.15 11.43 -12.30
C SER A 138 -17.90 12.77 -11.62
N VAL A 139 -16.72 12.93 -11.03
CA VAL A 139 -16.22 14.26 -10.68
C VAL A 139 -15.45 14.80 -11.89
N ALA A 140 -15.82 16.02 -12.31
CA ALA A 140 -15.38 16.63 -13.57
C ALA A 140 -13.87 16.84 -13.67
N LYS A 141 -13.39 17.10 -14.88
CA LYS A 141 -12.00 17.49 -15.19
C LYS A 141 -11.56 18.64 -14.27
N GLY A 142 -10.46 18.45 -13.53
CA GLY A 142 -9.97 19.41 -12.51
C GLY A 142 -10.53 19.21 -11.10
N ALA A 143 -11.31 18.15 -10.86
CA ALA A 143 -11.78 17.81 -9.54
C ALA A 143 -10.69 17.27 -8.62
N VAL A 144 -10.77 17.64 -7.35
CA VAL A 144 -10.04 17.01 -6.24
C VAL A 144 -10.99 16.15 -5.42
N GLY A 145 -10.56 14.97 -4.99
CA GLY A 145 -11.44 14.08 -4.24
C GLY A 145 -10.78 12.77 -3.78
N GLY A 146 -11.58 11.95 -3.12
CA GLY A 146 -11.18 10.67 -2.56
C GLY A 146 -10.85 10.73 -1.08
N GLU A 147 -10.33 9.62 -0.54
CA GLU A 147 -9.93 9.52 0.86
C GLU A 147 -8.62 8.75 0.95
N VAL A 148 -7.73 9.17 1.84
CA VAL A 148 -6.46 8.49 2.14
C VAL A 148 -6.48 7.89 3.53
N LYS A 149 -6.12 6.61 3.63
CA LYS A 149 -5.94 5.91 4.91
C LYS A 149 -4.50 6.03 5.36
N LEU A 150 -4.28 6.61 6.53
CA LEU A 150 -2.95 6.81 7.11
C LEU A 150 -2.85 6.15 8.48
N SER A 151 -1.65 5.69 8.82
CA SER A 151 -1.23 5.49 10.21
C SER A 151 -0.15 6.51 10.56
N ILE A 152 -0.42 7.37 11.53
CA ILE A 152 0.47 8.46 11.97
C ILE A 152 0.89 8.18 13.41
N SER A 153 2.18 8.09 13.68
CA SER A 153 2.69 7.84 15.04
C SER A 153 4.00 8.58 15.27
N TYR A 154 4.34 8.83 16.53
CA TYR A 154 5.59 9.49 16.90
C TYR A 154 6.37 8.65 17.91
N LYS A 155 7.62 8.31 17.59
CA LYS A 155 8.50 7.49 18.44
C LYS A 155 9.96 7.88 18.25
N ASN A 156 10.71 7.97 19.34
CA ASN A 156 12.16 8.26 19.34
C ASN A 156 12.51 9.50 18.49
N GLU A 157 11.77 10.60 18.68
CA GLU A 157 11.94 11.84 17.91
C GLU A 157 11.64 11.77 16.41
N ASN A 158 11.01 10.68 15.97
CA ASN A 158 10.63 10.47 14.59
C ASN A 158 9.11 10.49 14.42
N LEU A 159 8.62 11.28 13.48
CA LEU A 159 7.24 11.22 12.99
C LEU A 159 7.17 10.21 11.84
N LEU A 160 6.36 9.17 12.03
CA LEU A 160 6.17 8.08 11.10
C LEU A 160 4.79 8.19 10.47
N ILE A 161 4.73 8.31 9.14
CA ILE A 161 3.48 8.39 8.37
C ILE A 161 3.44 7.20 7.41
N MET A 162 2.65 6.19 7.74
CA MET A 162 2.37 5.07 6.85
C MET A 162 1.20 5.43 5.93
N VAL A 163 1.50 5.60 4.65
CA VAL A 163 0.50 5.77 3.60
C VAL A 163 0.00 4.39 3.20
N MET A 164 -1.22 4.02 3.59
CA MET A 164 -1.74 2.67 3.35
C MET A 164 -2.42 2.56 1.98
N HIS A 165 -3.61 3.13 1.86
CA HIS A 165 -4.46 3.04 0.66
C HIS A 165 -5.14 4.38 0.41
N ILE A 166 -5.47 4.65 -0.85
CA ILE A 166 -6.38 5.72 -1.24
C ILE A 166 -7.56 5.09 -1.96
N ARG A 167 -8.74 5.67 -1.81
CA ARG A 167 -9.93 5.29 -2.56
C ARG A 167 -10.63 6.50 -3.17
N GLY A 168 -11.32 6.29 -4.29
CA GLY A 168 -12.19 7.28 -4.90
C GLY A 168 -11.47 8.49 -5.50
N LEU A 169 -10.25 8.32 -6.04
CA LEU A 169 -9.60 9.41 -6.77
C LEU A 169 -10.35 9.74 -8.08
N PRO A 170 -10.38 11.02 -8.49
CA PRO A 170 -11.05 11.45 -9.71
C PRO A 170 -10.35 10.94 -10.97
N LEU A 171 -11.13 10.62 -12.00
CA LEU A 171 -10.63 10.29 -13.33
C LEU A 171 -10.06 11.54 -14.03
N GLN A 172 -9.04 11.34 -14.86
CA GLN A 172 -8.43 12.39 -15.68
C GLN A 172 -8.81 12.17 -17.15
N ASN A 173 -9.74 12.98 -17.68
CA ASN A 173 -10.28 12.82 -19.03
C ASN A 173 -10.78 11.38 -19.32
N ASN A 174 -11.55 10.82 -18.39
CA ASN A 174 -12.02 9.42 -18.41
C ASN A 174 -10.93 8.35 -18.31
N ASN A 175 -9.67 8.71 -18.01
CA ASN A 175 -8.59 7.77 -17.76
C ASN A 175 -8.28 7.68 -16.27
N GLU A 176 -7.86 6.48 -15.83
CA GLU A 176 -7.32 6.29 -14.48
C GLU A 176 -5.96 7.02 -14.34
N PRO A 177 -5.72 7.75 -13.25
CA PRO A 177 -4.49 8.49 -13.06
C PRO A 177 -3.30 7.58 -12.69
N ASP A 178 -2.10 8.16 -12.68
CA ASP A 178 -0.88 7.56 -12.14
C ASP A 178 -0.53 8.19 -10.77
N PRO A 179 -1.28 7.89 -9.69
CA PRO A 179 -1.16 8.62 -8.44
C PRO A 179 0.12 8.31 -7.65
N TYR A 180 0.68 9.34 -7.02
CA TYR A 180 1.61 9.24 -5.90
C TYR A 180 1.25 10.23 -4.80
N VAL A 181 1.65 9.91 -3.57
CA VAL A 181 1.49 10.80 -2.43
C VAL A 181 2.77 11.59 -2.23
N LYS A 182 2.62 12.90 -2.01
CA LYS A 182 3.67 13.83 -1.62
C LYS A 182 3.29 14.47 -0.30
N THR A 183 4.20 14.51 0.66
CA THR A 183 4.00 15.16 1.96
C THR A 183 5.06 16.22 2.22
N TYR A 184 4.65 17.25 2.94
CA TYR A 184 5.51 18.26 3.56
C TYR A 184 5.14 18.37 5.03
N LEU A 185 6.12 18.74 5.85
CA LEU A 185 5.92 19.05 7.25
C LEU A 185 6.08 20.56 7.45
N LEU A 186 4.97 21.26 7.67
CA LEU A 186 4.94 22.71 7.79
C LEU A 186 5.09 23.14 9.25
N PRO A 187 5.70 24.31 9.54
CA PRO A 187 6.40 25.17 8.58
C PRO A 187 7.72 24.53 8.10
N ASP A 188 8.00 24.65 6.80
CA ASP A 188 9.21 24.09 6.15
C ASP A 188 10.12 25.22 5.64
N SER A 189 10.73 25.95 6.57
CA SER A 189 11.59 27.10 6.24
C SER A 189 12.80 26.70 5.38
N GLN A 190 13.32 25.49 5.57
CA GLN A 190 14.49 24.97 4.85
C GLN A 190 14.13 24.25 3.55
N LYS A 191 12.83 24.05 3.25
CA LYS A 191 12.33 23.35 2.06
C LYS A 191 12.86 21.91 1.91
N THR A 192 13.13 21.23 3.02
CA THR A 192 13.74 19.87 3.06
C THR A 192 12.76 18.78 3.50
N THR A 193 11.51 19.14 3.82
CA THR A 193 10.53 18.21 4.39
C THR A 193 9.72 17.46 3.31
N LYS A 194 10.05 17.63 2.03
CA LYS A 194 9.38 16.86 0.98
C LYS A 194 9.67 15.37 1.18
N ARG A 195 8.61 14.56 1.24
CA ARG A 195 8.66 13.09 1.13
C ARG A 195 7.64 12.64 0.10
N LYS A 196 7.85 11.51 -0.56
CA LYS A 196 6.90 10.97 -1.53
C LYS A 196 6.91 9.44 -1.56
N THR A 197 5.79 8.86 -1.93
CA THR A 197 5.67 7.43 -2.24
C THR A 197 6.14 7.16 -3.67
N LYS A 198 6.21 5.88 -4.05
CA LYS A 198 6.26 5.48 -5.45
C LYS A 198 4.98 5.90 -6.18
N VAL A 199 5.07 5.95 -7.50
CA VAL A 199 3.93 6.16 -8.38
C VAL A 199 3.20 4.82 -8.54
N ALA A 200 1.97 4.77 -8.06
CA ALA A 200 1.02 3.76 -8.48
C ALA A 200 0.49 4.21 -9.85
N ARG A 201 0.29 3.26 -10.76
CA ARG A 201 -0.03 3.62 -12.14
C ARG A 201 -1.46 3.15 -12.47
N LYS A 202 -2.17 3.87 -13.34
CA LYS A 202 -3.52 3.64 -13.87
C LYS A 202 -4.47 3.08 -12.81
N THR A 203 -4.73 3.86 -11.77
CA THR A 203 -5.68 3.46 -10.74
C THR A 203 -6.28 4.65 -9.99
N CYS A 204 -7.58 4.59 -9.71
CA CYS A 204 -8.27 5.51 -8.80
C CYS A 204 -8.23 5.07 -7.33
N ASN A 205 -7.68 3.88 -7.03
CA ASN A 205 -7.70 3.27 -5.70
C ASN A 205 -6.33 2.65 -5.34
N PRO A 206 -5.24 3.44 -5.32
CA PRO A 206 -3.90 2.91 -5.12
C PRO A 206 -3.68 2.37 -3.71
N THR A 207 -2.81 1.38 -3.62
CA THR A 207 -2.28 0.84 -2.36
C THR A 207 -0.78 1.06 -2.35
N TYR A 208 -0.28 1.74 -1.33
CA TYR A 208 1.14 2.03 -1.17
C TYR A 208 1.75 1.17 -0.07
N ASN A 209 1.16 1.19 1.13
CA ASN A 209 1.76 0.66 2.36
C ASN A 209 3.19 1.17 2.60
N GLU A 210 3.51 2.38 2.12
CA GLU A 210 4.83 2.98 2.21
C GLU A 210 4.95 3.85 3.47
N MET A 211 6.10 3.79 4.15
CA MET A 211 6.37 4.59 5.34
C MET A 211 7.22 5.80 4.99
N LEU A 212 6.71 6.99 5.26
CA LEU A 212 7.43 8.25 5.16
C LEU A 212 7.89 8.67 6.56
N VAL A 213 9.19 8.95 6.70
CA VAL A 213 9.82 9.25 7.99
C VAL A 213 10.34 10.69 8.00
N TYR A 214 10.01 11.39 9.09
CA TYR A 214 10.61 12.67 9.45
C TYR A 214 11.38 12.51 10.75
N GLU A 215 12.68 12.74 10.68
CA GLU A 215 13.61 12.48 11.78
C GLU A 215 13.93 13.75 12.56
N GLY A 216 14.29 13.58 13.83
CA GLY A 216 14.80 14.67 14.67
C GLY A 216 13.80 15.78 14.94
N ILE A 217 12.52 15.46 15.05
CA ILE A 217 11.48 16.43 15.44
C ILE A 217 11.38 16.43 16.96
N PRO A 218 11.74 17.52 17.65
CA PRO A 218 11.57 17.62 19.10
C PRO A 218 10.09 17.49 19.47
N LYS A 219 9.77 16.73 20.53
CA LYS A 219 8.38 16.50 20.95
C LYS A 219 7.63 17.80 21.21
N LYS A 220 8.33 18.80 21.74
CA LYS A 220 7.79 20.15 21.98
C LYS A 220 7.39 20.88 20.70
N ASP A 221 7.93 20.54 19.54
CA ASP A 221 7.60 21.24 18.29
C ASP A 221 6.43 20.58 17.56
N LEU A 222 6.09 19.32 17.88
CA LEU A 222 5.05 18.55 17.17
C LEU A 222 3.71 19.28 17.08
N HIS A 223 3.26 19.90 18.18
CA HIS A 223 1.96 20.57 18.22
C HIS A 223 1.87 21.75 17.23
N GLN A 224 3.00 22.32 16.83
CA GLN A 224 3.08 23.42 15.86
C GLN A 224 3.24 22.93 14.42
N ARG A 225 3.33 21.61 14.20
CA ARG A 225 3.53 21.03 12.88
C ARG A 225 2.22 20.61 12.23
N GLU A 226 2.22 20.74 10.92
CA GLU A 226 1.14 20.29 10.05
C GLU A 226 1.70 19.41 8.94
N ILE A 227 1.08 18.25 8.71
CA ILE A 227 1.35 17.44 7.52
C ILE A 227 0.49 18.01 6.40
N ARG A 228 1.12 18.54 5.35
CA ARG A 228 0.45 18.83 4.08
C ARG A 228 0.66 17.66 3.12
N LEU A 229 -0.39 16.91 2.85
CA LEU A 229 -0.40 15.75 1.98
C LEU A 229 -1.12 16.08 0.68
N SER A 230 -0.44 15.96 -0.46
CA SER A 230 -1.03 16.09 -1.79
C SER A 230 -0.91 14.77 -2.53
N VAL A 231 -1.96 14.37 -3.24
CA VAL A 231 -1.99 13.23 -4.16
C VAL A 231 -1.94 13.78 -5.57
N LEU A 232 -0.95 13.37 -6.38
CA LEU A 232 -0.78 13.86 -7.73
C LEU A 232 -0.72 12.70 -8.74
N SER A 233 -1.23 12.91 -9.95
CA SER A 233 -0.99 12.06 -11.11
C SER A 233 0.33 12.45 -11.76
N GLU A 234 1.22 11.49 -11.99
CA GLU A 234 2.44 11.72 -12.78
C GLU A 234 2.13 11.70 -14.29
N GLU A 235 2.42 12.80 -15.01
CA GLU A 235 2.02 12.97 -16.41
C GLU A 235 3.21 12.97 -17.40
N GLY A 236 4.29 12.27 -17.06
CA GLY A 236 5.48 12.14 -17.91
C GLY A 236 6.10 13.48 -18.31
N PHE A 237 5.87 13.92 -19.54
CA PHE A 237 6.38 15.19 -20.09
C PHE A 237 5.47 16.41 -19.81
N ARG A 238 4.32 16.20 -19.16
CA ARG A 238 3.39 17.27 -18.77
C ARG A 238 3.49 17.54 -17.28
N GLU A 239 2.90 18.66 -16.86
CA GLU A 239 2.77 18.97 -15.44
C GLU A 239 1.91 17.92 -14.73
N ASN A 240 2.33 17.55 -13.52
CA ASN A 240 1.59 16.62 -12.69
C ASN A 240 0.25 17.21 -12.27
N ILE A 241 -0.80 16.40 -12.30
CA ILE A 241 -2.16 16.87 -11.99
C ILE A 241 -2.46 16.62 -10.52
N LEU A 242 -2.95 17.62 -9.79
CA LEU A 242 -3.43 17.43 -8.42
C LEU A 242 -4.74 16.64 -8.42
N LEU A 243 -4.77 15.53 -7.68
CA LEU A 243 -5.94 14.65 -7.54
C LEU A 243 -6.66 14.86 -6.21
N GLY A 244 -5.96 15.38 -5.20
CA GLY A 244 -6.50 15.58 -3.87
C GLY A 244 -5.44 16.14 -2.91
N GLU A 245 -5.87 16.87 -1.89
CA GLU A 245 -4.99 17.37 -0.84
C GLU A 245 -5.65 17.23 0.53
N VAL A 246 -4.87 17.15 1.59
CA VAL A 246 -5.34 17.29 2.96
C VAL A 246 -4.23 17.87 3.82
N SER A 247 -4.61 18.77 4.72
CA SER A 247 -3.75 19.29 5.77
C SER A 247 -4.18 18.72 7.11
N ILE A 248 -3.22 18.14 7.84
CA ILE A 248 -3.45 17.43 9.10
C ILE A 248 -2.57 18.08 10.16
N ARG A 249 -3.18 18.79 11.12
CA ARG A 249 -2.47 19.39 12.24
C ARG A 249 -2.13 18.30 13.26
N LEU A 250 -0.87 18.20 13.66
CA LEU A 250 -0.43 17.16 14.58
C LEU A 250 -0.97 17.36 16.00
N GLN A 251 -1.26 18.60 16.40
CA GLN A 251 -1.93 18.91 17.69
C GLN A 251 -3.32 18.29 17.83
N ASP A 252 -4.00 17.99 16.71
CA ASP A 252 -5.35 17.45 16.72
C ASP A 252 -5.34 15.90 16.83
N LEU A 253 -4.16 15.28 16.95
CA LEU A 253 -3.96 13.83 16.97
C LEU A 253 -3.37 13.36 18.29
N ASP A 254 -3.91 12.27 18.86
CA ASP A 254 -3.22 11.52 19.91
C ASP A 254 -2.13 10.63 19.29
N LEU A 255 -0.91 11.17 19.22
CA LEU A 255 0.25 10.47 18.65
C LEU A 255 0.89 9.46 19.60
N SER A 256 0.48 9.39 20.87
CA SER A 256 1.08 8.50 21.87
C SER A 256 0.79 7.01 21.59
N LYS A 257 -0.38 6.73 21.01
CA LYS A 257 -0.82 5.39 20.59
C LYS A 257 -0.78 5.20 19.07
N GLY A 258 -0.51 6.28 18.33
CA GLY A 258 -0.68 6.36 16.89
C GLY A 258 -2.15 6.52 16.48
N LYS A 259 -2.40 7.29 15.41
CA LYS A 259 -3.72 7.46 14.80
C LYS A 259 -3.78 6.69 13.48
N LEU A 260 -4.75 5.77 13.37
CA LEU A 260 -5.08 5.05 12.14
C LEU A 260 -6.49 5.44 11.69
N CYS A 261 -6.62 6.22 10.62
CA CYS A 261 -7.93 6.64 10.11
C CYS A 261 -7.91 7.05 8.63
N TRP A 262 -9.09 7.25 8.08
CA TRP A 262 -9.29 7.87 6.77
C TRP A 262 -9.31 9.39 6.89
N PHE A 263 -8.71 10.07 5.93
CA PHE A 263 -8.75 11.52 5.76
C PHE A 263 -9.34 11.84 4.40
N LYS A 264 -10.35 12.72 4.34
CA LYS A 264 -10.92 13.11 3.04
C LYS A 264 -9.97 14.03 2.30
N LEU A 265 -9.74 13.72 1.04
CA LEU A 265 -8.96 14.54 0.13
C LEU A 265 -9.87 15.60 -0.48
N GLY A 266 -9.55 16.86 -0.25
CA GLY A 266 -10.29 18.02 -0.73
C GLY A 266 -9.41 19.27 -0.79
N SER A 267 -9.97 20.40 -1.20
CA SER A 267 -9.20 21.65 -1.33
C SER A 267 -8.96 22.39 -0.01
N THR A 268 -9.26 21.81 1.17
CA THR A 268 -9.22 22.56 2.44
C THR A 268 -8.97 21.69 3.68
N MET A 269 -8.42 22.32 4.73
CA MET A 269 -7.96 21.74 6.00
C MET A 269 -9.05 20.95 6.73
N GLN A 270 -8.67 19.83 7.36
CA GLN A 270 -9.60 19.00 8.12
C GLN A 270 -9.06 18.60 9.49
N THR A 271 -9.97 18.56 10.46
CA THR A 271 -9.77 17.93 11.77
C THR A 271 -10.09 16.45 11.65
N ALA A 272 -9.31 15.58 12.31
CA ALA A 272 -9.55 14.14 12.26
C ALA A 272 -10.93 13.81 12.86
N VAL A 273 -11.74 13.05 12.12
CA VAL A 273 -12.97 12.43 12.66
C VAL A 273 -12.61 11.17 13.45
#